data_AF-A0A0D1ZHR2-F1
#
_entry.id   AF-A0A0D1ZHR2-F1
#
_cell.length_a   1.000
_cell.length_b   1.000
_cell.length_c   1.000
_cell.angle_alpha   90.00
_cell.angle_beta   90.00
_cell.angle_gamma   90.00
#
_symmetry.space_group_name_H-M   'P 1'
#
loop_
_entity.id
_entity.type
_entity.pdbx_description
1 polymer ?
#
loop_
_entity_poly.entity_id
_entity_poly.type
_entity_poly.pdbx_seq_one_letter_code
_entity_poly.pdbx_strand_id
1 'polypeptide(L)'
;MATAVTMRCLPRAVPRFLPSPASAGSPKFHLAASRSQANVTRRLLQRTSRRQYSSSSDPSPPKSNTRTILGAVTAAALVAGGALFYYSPSTFGLDSPSPAALLKQGSGGQSAGVFKPTAADYQKVYDAVAQLLWDHDEYEDGSYGPVVLRLAWHASGTYDAATGTGGSNGATMRFAPEAGHGANAGLQVARDFLEPVKKQFPWISYGDLWTLAGVTAVQEMQGPTIPWRPGRQDRDISYCTPDGRLPDATQGQNHIRAIFGRMGFNDQEMVALSGAHALGMHFPCPDWLLMHQC
;
A
#
# COMPACT_ATOMS: atom_id res chain seq x y z
N MET A 1 -18.70 -64.87 21.46
CA MET A 1 -18.12 -64.69 22.80
C MET A 1 -18.06 -63.20 23.07
N ALA A 2 -18.78 -62.77 24.10
CA ALA A 2 -18.83 -61.41 24.60
C ALA A 2 -17.70 -61.19 25.61
N THR A 3 -17.10 -60.00 25.62
CA THR A 3 -16.37 -59.38 26.74
C THR A 3 -15.86 -58.02 26.26
N ALA A 4 -15.76 -56.94 27.03
CA ALA A 4 -16.48 -56.44 28.19
C ALA A 4 -16.02 -54.97 28.30
N VAL A 5 -16.92 -54.10 28.74
CA VAL A 5 -16.71 -52.69 29.08
C VAL A 5 -15.71 -52.56 30.23
N THR A 6 -14.87 -51.52 30.23
CA THR A 6 -14.31 -51.00 31.49
C THR A 6 -14.22 -49.48 31.44
N MET A 7 -15.19 -48.82 32.10
CA MET A 7 -15.08 -47.45 32.58
C MET A 7 -14.05 -47.38 33.73
N ARG A 8 -13.26 -46.31 33.77
CA ARG A 8 -12.63 -45.83 35.02
C ARG A 8 -12.94 -44.34 35.19
N CYS A 9 -13.88 -44.06 36.09
CA CYS A 9 -13.90 -42.82 36.85
C CYS A 9 -12.85 -42.90 37.97
N LEU A 10 -12.23 -41.77 38.33
CA LEU A 10 -12.15 -41.27 39.71
C LEU A 10 -11.56 -39.83 39.71
N PRO A 11 -11.95 -38.96 40.67
CA PRO A 11 -11.75 -37.51 40.64
C PRO A 11 -10.63 -37.03 41.60
N ARG A 12 -10.10 -35.81 41.39
CA ARG A 12 -9.43 -35.02 42.44
C ARG A 12 -9.30 -33.54 41.99
N ALA A 13 -10.21 -32.67 42.43
CA ALA A 13 -10.13 -31.80 43.62
C ALA A 13 -9.32 -30.51 43.39
N VAL A 14 -10.07 -29.41 43.31
CA VAL A 14 -9.63 -28.01 43.24
C VAL A 14 -9.44 -27.46 44.66
N PRO A 15 -8.34 -26.77 45.00
CA PRO A 15 -8.29 -25.95 46.20
C PRO A 15 -8.83 -24.54 45.92
N ARG A 16 -9.94 -24.21 46.59
CA ARG A 16 -10.46 -22.86 46.82
C ARG A 16 -9.56 -22.15 47.84
N PHE A 17 -9.01 -20.99 47.50
CA PHE A 17 -8.49 -20.04 48.48
C PHE A 17 -9.61 -19.07 48.88
N LEU A 18 -9.93 -19.06 50.18
CA LEU A 18 -10.81 -18.08 50.83
C LEU A 18 -10.00 -16.85 51.26
N PRO A 19 -10.57 -15.63 51.20
CA PRO A 19 -9.98 -14.45 51.83
C PRO A 19 -10.51 -14.29 53.28
N SER A 20 -9.69 -13.72 54.15
CA SER A 20 -10.09 -13.26 55.50
C SER A 20 -9.48 -11.89 55.83
N PRO A 21 -10.07 -11.12 56.76
CA PRO A 21 -10.23 -9.67 56.60
C PRO A 21 -9.36 -8.77 57.52
N ALA A 22 -9.24 -7.52 57.05
CA ALA A 22 -9.13 -6.22 57.73
C ALA A 22 -8.40 -6.06 59.09
N SER A 23 -7.49 -5.07 59.14
CA SER A 23 -7.34 -4.18 60.31
C SER A 23 -6.93 -2.77 59.88
N ALA A 24 -7.56 -1.79 60.53
CA ALA A 24 -7.50 -0.36 60.31
C ALA A 24 -6.22 0.31 60.84
N GLY A 25 -5.92 1.50 60.32
CA GLY A 25 -4.96 2.44 60.91
C GLY A 25 -4.64 3.62 60.00
N SER A 26 -5.32 4.75 60.18
CA SER A 26 -4.93 6.04 59.60
C SER A 26 -3.75 6.64 60.38
N PRO A 27 -2.90 7.43 59.70
CA PRO A 27 -2.67 8.77 60.23
C PRO A 27 -2.79 9.85 59.15
N LYS A 28 -3.39 10.97 59.57
CA LYS A 28 -3.29 12.28 58.93
C LYS A 28 -1.86 12.79 59.14
N PHE A 29 -1.30 13.59 58.23
CA PHE A 29 -0.83 14.95 58.50
C PHE A 29 -0.08 15.61 57.33
N HIS A 30 -0.56 16.83 57.05
CA HIS A 30 0.09 18.07 56.59
C HIS A 30 0.80 18.19 55.24
N LEU A 31 0.17 19.02 54.39
CA LEU A 31 0.80 19.83 53.35
C LEU A 31 1.97 20.64 53.92
N ALA A 32 3.11 20.60 53.22
CA ALA A 32 4.11 21.65 53.25
C ALA A 32 4.41 22.10 51.82
N ALA A 33 3.88 23.27 51.45
CA ALA A 33 4.25 23.97 50.24
C ALA A 33 5.63 24.62 50.45
N SER A 34 6.65 24.13 49.75
CA SER A 34 7.93 24.84 49.66
C SER A 34 7.92 25.75 48.43
N ARG A 35 7.73 27.05 48.68
CA ARG A 35 8.06 28.12 47.73
C ARG A 35 9.59 28.26 47.73
N SER A 36 10.23 27.92 46.62
CA SER A 36 11.59 28.38 46.35
C SER A 36 11.54 29.49 45.31
N GLN A 37 11.72 30.72 45.77
CA GLN A 37 12.03 31.86 44.91
C GLN A 37 13.51 31.76 44.52
N ALA A 38 13.78 31.48 43.26
CA ALA A 38 15.10 31.73 42.67
C ALA A 38 14.99 32.96 41.77
N ASN A 39 15.48 34.09 42.28
CA ASN A 39 15.80 35.27 41.49
C ASN A 39 16.93 34.91 40.52
N VAL A 40 16.63 34.82 39.23
CA VAL A 40 17.67 34.87 38.19
C VAL A 40 17.41 36.07 37.30
N THR A 41 18.28 37.05 37.49
CA THR A 41 18.43 38.27 36.71
C THR A 41 18.61 38.00 35.22
N ARG A 42 17.86 38.76 34.41
CA ARG A 42 18.01 39.01 32.98
C ARG A 42 19.48 39.10 32.53
N ARG A 43 19.86 38.29 31.53
CA ARG A 43 20.79 38.74 30.48
C ARG A 43 20.17 38.48 29.12
N LEU A 44 19.84 39.59 28.47
CA LEU A 44 19.45 39.68 27.07
C LEU A 44 20.67 39.38 26.20
N LEU A 45 20.59 38.31 25.41
CA LEU A 45 21.35 38.18 24.18
C LEU A 45 20.33 37.88 23.07
N GLN A 46 19.73 38.96 22.55
CA GLN A 46 19.02 38.95 21.28
C GLN A 46 20.04 38.61 20.19
N ARG A 47 20.19 37.33 19.85
CA ARG A 47 20.78 36.94 18.56
C ARG A 47 19.75 37.24 17.48
N THR A 48 19.89 38.40 16.85
CA THR A 48 19.24 38.71 15.59
C THR A 48 19.80 37.78 14.51
N SER A 49 19.16 36.63 14.29
CA SER A 49 19.37 35.88 13.05
C SER A 49 18.60 36.57 11.93
N ARG A 50 19.26 37.53 11.27
CA ARG A 50 18.82 37.97 9.95
C ARG A 50 18.99 36.79 8.99
N ARG A 51 17.94 36.00 8.79
CA ARG A 51 17.86 35.05 7.67
C ARG A 51 17.68 35.89 6.41
N GLN A 52 18.77 36.17 5.72
CA GLN A 52 18.73 36.78 4.39
C GLN A 52 18.05 35.79 3.44
N TYR A 53 16.91 36.19 2.89
CA TYR A 53 16.27 35.51 1.78
C TYR A 53 16.99 35.98 0.52
N SER A 54 17.85 35.14 -0.04
CA SER A 54 18.35 35.33 -1.40
C SER A 54 17.20 35.02 -2.36
N SER A 55 16.48 36.05 -2.79
CA SER A 55 15.63 35.99 -3.96
C SER A 55 16.52 35.91 -5.20
N SER A 56 16.83 34.70 -5.66
CA SER A 56 17.22 34.52 -7.06
C SER A 56 15.96 34.64 -7.90
N SER A 57 15.75 35.82 -8.45
CA SER A 57 14.90 36.03 -9.61
C SER A 57 15.55 35.29 -10.79
N ASP A 58 15.04 34.11 -11.15
CA ASP A 58 15.39 33.50 -12.42
C ASP A 58 14.77 34.33 -13.56
N PRO A 59 15.57 34.80 -14.54
CA PRO A 59 15.05 35.48 -15.70
C PRO A 59 14.37 34.47 -16.63
N SER A 60 13.15 34.81 -17.07
CA SER A 60 12.42 34.08 -18.09
C SER A 60 13.25 33.96 -19.39
N PRO A 61 13.24 32.81 -20.08
CA PRO A 61 13.93 32.68 -21.37
C PRO A 61 13.17 33.47 -22.46
N PRO A 62 13.88 34.12 -23.41
CA PRO A 62 13.24 34.89 -24.47
C PRO A 62 12.58 33.97 -25.51
N LYS A 63 11.39 34.38 -25.94
CA LYS A 63 10.67 33.83 -27.10
C LYS A 63 11.50 34.07 -28.36
N SER A 64 11.87 33.01 -29.07
CA SER A 64 12.53 33.06 -30.37
C SER A 64 11.65 32.40 -31.43
N ASN A 65 11.25 33.20 -32.42
CA ASN A 65 10.54 32.78 -33.62
C ASN A 65 11.56 32.42 -34.69
N THR A 66 11.76 31.14 -34.96
CA THR A 66 12.43 30.70 -36.19
C THR A 66 11.71 29.49 -36.78
N ARG A 67 10.70 29.79 -37.58
CA ARG A 67 10.37 28.97 -38.75
C ARG A 67 11.61 28.97 -39.64
N THR A 68 12.19 27.80 -39.91
CA THR A 68 12.77 27.31 -41.18
C THR A 68 13.58 26.05 -40.85
N ILE A 69 13.54 25.04 -41.74
CA ILE A 69 14.13 23.69 -41.65
C ILE A 69 13.18 22.63 -41.03
N LEU A 70 12.01 22.52 -41.66
CA LEU A 70 11.33 21.24 -41.89
C LEU A 70 11.38 21.03 -43.40
N GLY A 71 12.17 20.06 -43.87
CA GLY A 71 12.25 19.74 -45.29
C GLY A 71 13.66 19.36 -45.75
N ALA A 72 14.14 18.18 -45.36
CA ALA A 72 15.10 17.33 -46.09
C ALA A 72 15.78 16.29 -45.18
N VAL A 73 15.01 15.40 -44.51
CA VAL A 73 15.55 14.08 -44.07
C VAL A 73 14.50 12.95 -44.20
N THR A 74 13.21 13.27 -44.33
CA THR A 74 12.16 12.29 -44.62
C THR A 74 12.01 12.04 -46.13
N ALA A 75 13.00 11.40 -46.79
CA ALA A 75 12.83 10.92 -48.18
C ALA A 75 13.81 9.82 -48.65
N ALA A 76 14.58 9.17 -47.77
CA ALA A 76 15.59 8.18 -48.23
C ALA A 76 15.60 6.82 -47.49
N ALA A 77 14.59 6.51 -46.67
CA ALA A 77 14.53 5.25 -45.92
C ALA A 77 13.20 4.47 -46.03
N LEU A 78 12.40 4.74 -47.07
CA LEU A 78 11.14 4.01 -47.33
C LEU A 78 11.01 3.43 -48.75
N VAL A 79 12.08 3.46 -49.56
CA VAL A 79 12.05 2.90 -50.93
C VAL A 79 12.93 1.65 -51.10
N ALA A 80 13.83 1.34 -50.16
CA ALA A 80 14.70 0.16 -50.26
C ALA A 80 14.12 -1.14 -49.67
N GLY A 81 13.13 -1.07 -48.77
CA GLY A 81 12.57 -2.26 -48.09
C GLY A 81 11.40 -2.93 -48.81
N GLY A 82 10.66 -2.20 -49.65
CA GLY A 82 9.47 -2.71 -50.34
C GLY A 82 9.75 -3.42 -51.68
N ALA A 83 10.89 -3.15 -52.31
CA ALA A 83 11.21 -3.67 -53.64
C ALA A 83 11.83 -5.08 -53.64
N LEU A 84 12.35 -5.57 -52.50
CA LEU A 84 12.96 -6.90 -52.43
C LEU A 84 11.94 -8.05 -52.33
N PHE A 85 10.68 -7.75 -51.97
CA PHE A 85 9.64 -8.75 -51.78
C PHE A 85 8.91 -9.14 -53.09
N TYR A 86 9.06 -8.35 -54.16
CA TYR A 86 8.24 -8.51 -55.37
C TYR A 86 8.94 -9.20 -56.55
N TYR A 87 10.26 -9.47 -56.49
CA TYR A 87 11.02 -9.92 -57.66
C TYR A 87 12.12 -10.97 -57.42
N SER A 88 11.97 -11.89 -56.45
CA SER A 88 12.88 -13.03 -56.35
C SER A 88 12.16 -14.38 -56.54
N PRO A 89 12.37 -15.08 -57.67
CA PRO A 89 11.89 -16.44 -57.84
C PRO A 89 12.86 -17.42 -57.15
N SER A 90 12.34 -18.13 -56.14
CA SER A 90 12.70 -19.50 -55.72
C SER A 90 14.16 -19.97 -55.90
N THR A 91 14.96 -19.95 -54.84
CA THR A 91 15.99 -20.99 -54.54
C THR A 91 16.46 -20.89 -53.08
N PHE A 92 15.77 -21.57 -52.16
CA PHE A 92 16.40 -22.31 -51.05
C PHE A 92 15.32 -23.15 -50.35
N GLY A 93 15.41 -24.47 -50.50
CA GLY A 93 14.47 -25.42 -49.91
C GLY A 93 14.67 -25.55 -48.41
N LEU A 94 13.70 -25.02 -47.66
CA LEU A 94 13.36 -25.48 -46.31
C LEU A 94 11.85 -25.62 -46.27
N ASP A 95 11.40 -26.86 -46.19
CA ASP A 95 10.01 -27.29 -46.28
C ASP A 95 9.19 -26.68 -45.13
N SER A 96 8.65 -25.49 -45.37
CA SER A 96 7.79 -24.79 -44.43
C SER A 96 6.37 -25.33 -44.59
N PRO A 97 5.77 -25.95 -43.56
CA PRO A 97 4.40 -26.41 -43.67
C PRO A 97 3.47 -25.20 -43.89
N SER A 98 2.43 -25.39 -44.71
CA SER A 98 1.48 -24.33 -45.03
C SER A 98 0.94 -23.65 -43.76
N PRO A 99 0.62 -22.34 -43.80
CA PRO A 99 0.05 -21.63 -42.64
C PRO A 99 -1.27 -22.21 -42.11
N ALA A 100 -1.90 -23.16 -42.85
CA ALA A 100 -3.06 -23.92 -42.38
C ALA A 100 -2.68 -25.10 -41.45
N ALA A 101 -1.45 -25.60 -41.49
CA ALA A 101 -0.97 -26.71 -40.66
C ALA A 101 -0.44 -26.24 -39.29
N LEU A 102 0.01 -24.99 -39.17
CA LEU A 102 0.40 -24.37 -37.89
C LEU A 102 -0.79 -23.96 -37.02
N LEU A 103 -2.03 -24.04 -37.54
CA LEU A 103 -3.27 -23.80 -36.79
C LEU A 103 -3.89 -25.08 -36.22
N LYS A 104 -3.25 -26.25 -36.39
CA LYS A 104 -3.87 -27.53 -36.07
C LYS A 104 -2.93 -28.49 -35.34
N GLN A 105 -2.22 -28.00 -34.31
CA GLN A 105 -1.55 -28.89 -33.37
C GLN A 105 -1.57 -28.32 -31.95
N GLY A 106 -2.57 -28.77 -31.17
CA GLY A 106 -2.39 -29.05 -29.74
C GLY A 106 -2.46 -27.88 -28.76
N SER A 107 -3.68 -27.47 -28.39
CA SER A 107 -4.05 -27.68 -27.00
C SER A 107 -5.50 -28.16 -26.96
N GLY A 108 -5.69 -29.40 -26.53
CA GLY A 108 -6.97 -29.86 -25.99
C GLY A 108 -7.23 -29.19 -24.64
N GLY A 109 -7.11 -27.87 -24.58
CA GLY A 109 -7.55 -27.09 -23.46
C GLY A 109 -9.06 -27.08 -23.52
N GLN A 110 -9.69 -27.78 -22.57
CA GLN A 110 -11.06 -27.47 -22.21
C GLN A 110 -11.14 -25.95 -22.14
N SER A 111 -12.09 -25.34 -22.85
CA SER A 111 -12.44 -23.95 -22.61
C SER A 111 -13.00 -23.91 -21.19
N ALA A 112 -12.09 -23.77 -20.21
CA ALA A 112 -12.44 -23.46 -18.85
C ALA A 112 -13.23 -22.17 -18.93
N GLY A 113 -14.51 -22.24 -18.60
CA GLY A 113 -15.34 -21.04 -18.51
C GLY A 113 -14.61 -20.00 -17.66
N VAL A 114 -14.82 -18.72 -17.98
CA VAL A 114 -14.28 -17.60 -17.20
C VAL A 114 -14.48 -17.89 -15.71
N PHE A 115 -13.38 -18.05 -14.96
CA PHE A 115 -13.44 -18.33 -13.54
C PHE A 115 -14.22 -17.20 -12.86
N LYS A 116 -15.29 -17.56 -12.16
CA LYS A 116 -16.12 -16.63 -11.39
C LYS A 116 -15.86 -16.90 -9.91
N PRO A 117 -15.05 -16.07 -9.24
CA PRO A 117 -14.70 -16.30 -7.84
C PRO A 117 -15.94 -16.27 -6.96
N THR A 118 -16.01 -17.19 -6.00
CA THR A 118 -17.06 -17.22 -4.98
C THR A 118 -16.59 -16.57 -3.68
N ALA A 119 -17.50 -16.31 -2.74
CA ALA A 119 -17.14 -15.82 -1.41
C ALA A 119 -16.14 -16.76 -0.70
N ALA A 120 -16.28 -18.07 -0.89
CA ALA A 120 -15.36 -19.06 -0.34
C ALA A 120 -13.95 -18.96 -0.94
N ASP A 121 -13.83 -18.53 -2.20
CA ASP A 121 -12.51 -18.34 -2.81
C ASP A 121 -11.81 -17.11 -2.26
N TYR A 122 -12.54 -16.01 -2.04
CA TYR A 122 -12.01 -14.84 -1.34
C TYR A 122 -11.64 -15.15 0.12
N GLN A 123 -12.38 -16.02 0.80
CA GLN A 123 -12.01 -16.48 2.14
C GLN A 123 -10.64 -17.19 2.13
N LYS A 124 -10.35 -18.03 1.13
CA LYS A 124 -9.02 -18.66 1.01
C LYS A 124 -7.91 -17.62 0.82
N VAL A 125 -8.17 -16.53 0.09
CA VAL A 125 -7.19 -15.43 -0.04
C VAL A 125 -7.02 -14.72 1.29
N TYR A 126 -8.11 -14.44 2.02
CA TYR A 126 -8.05 -13.89 3.37
C TYR A 126 -7.18 -14.78 4.28
N ASP A 127 -7.46 -16.08 4.32
CA ASP A 127 -6.75 -17.04 5.18
C ASP A 127 -5.25 -17.09 4.83
N ALA A 128 -4.92 -17.03 3.54
CA ALA A 128 -3.53 -16.98 3.08
C ALA A 128 -2.82 -15.69 3.50
N VAL A 129 -3.48 -14.54 3.43
CA VAL A 129 -2.92 -13.27 3.92
C VAL A 129 -2.77 -13.29 5.45
N ALA A 130 -3.76 -13.81 6.17
CA ALA A 130 -3.71 -13.93 7.62
C ALA A 130 -2.54 -14.82 8.04
N GLN A 131 -2.42 -16.00 7.43
CA GLN A 131 -1.29 -16.89 7.67
C GLN A 131 0.04 -16.20 7.35
N LEU A 132 0.14 -15.48 6.22
CA LEU A 132 1.35 -14.76 5.88
C LEU A 132 1.74 -13.70 6.92
N LEU A 133 0.76 -12.99 7.48
CA LEU A 133 1.00 -12.02 8.57
C LEU A 133 1.46 -12.68 9.87
N TRP A 134 1.03 -13.91 10.14
CA TRP A 134 1.43 -14.68 11.34
C TRP A 134 2.79 -15.37 11.17
N ASP A 135 3.08 -15.87 9.95
CA ASP A 135 4.33 -16.57 9.64
C ASP A 135 5.52 -15.60 9.51
N HIS A 136 5.25 -14.30 9.34
CA HIS A 136 6.25 -13.24 9.17
C HIS A 136 6.05 -12.09 10.18
N ASP A 137 6.80 -12.12 11.27
CA ASP A 137 6.80 -11.11 12.34
C ASP A 137 8.10 -10.27 12.36
N GLU A 138 8.98 -10.42 11.39
CA GLU A 138 10.32 -9.81 11.40
C GLU A 138 10.36 -8.30 11.02
N TYR A 139 9.22 -7.71 10.64
CA TYR A 139 9.14 -6.33 10.17
C TYR A 139 8.60 -5.39 11.26
N GLU A 140 9.20 -4.20 11.37
CA GLU A 140 8.90 -3.22 12.42
C GLU A 140 8.96 -3.78 13.85
N ASP A 141 7.90 -3.52 14.61
CA ASP A 141 7.64 -3.90 15.99
C ASP A 141 7.01 -5.30 16.10
N GLY A 142 7.23 -6.16 15.09
CA GLY A 142 6.76 -7.54 15.12
C GLY A 142 5.65 -7.87 14.11
N SER A 143 5.39 -7.01 13.10
CA SER A 143 4.27 -7.24 12.19
C SER A 143 4.33 -6.44 10.88
N TYR A 144 3.96 -7.08 9.78
CA TYR A 144 3.64 -6.40 8.51
C TYR A 144 2.23 -5.76 8.50
N GLY A 145 1.40 -6.01 9.51
CA GLY A 145 0.01 -5.53 9.56
C GLY A 145 -0.15 -4.03 9.29
N PRO A 146 0.57 -3.14 10.01
CA PRO A 146 0.45 -1.70 9.80
C PRO A 146 0.84 -1.23 8.40
N VAL A 147 1.89 -1.80 7.79
CA VAL A 147 2.32 -1.39 6.44
C VAL A 147 1.38 -1.91 5.35
N VAL A 148 0.77 -3.08 5.54
CA VAL A 148 -0.28 -3.62 4.66
C VAL A 148 -1.53 -2.76 4.74
N LEU A 149 -1.94 -2.33 5.94
CA LEU A 149 -3.04 -1.40 6.10
C LEU A 149 -2.74 -0.05 5.43
N ARG A 150 -1.51 0.46 5.58
CA ARG A 150 -1.07 1.68 4.88
C ARG A 150 -1.14 1.51 3.37
N LEU A 151 -0.72 0.37 2.80
CA LEU A 151 -0.84 0.09 1.37
C LEU A 151 -2.30 0.19 0.90
N ALA A 152 -3.22 -0.43 1.63
CA ALA A 152 -4.65 -0.40 1.31
C ALA A 152 -5.24 1.02 1.36
N TRP A 153 -4.84 1.82 2.37
CA TRP A 153 -5.20 3.23 2.48
C TRP A 153 -4.66 4.03 1.30
N HIS A 154 -3.36 3.93 0.98
CA HIS A 154 -2.74 4.70 -0.10
C HIS A 154 -3.31 4.33 -1.48
N ALA A 155 -3.59 3.05 -1.71
CA ALA A 155 -4.29 2.62 -2.92
C ALA A 155 -5.68 3.26 -3.04
N SER A 156 -6.37 3.52 -1.93
CA SER A 156 -7.72 4.11 -1.92
C SER A 156 -7.72 5.65 -1.85
N GLY A 157 -6.69 6.25 -1.23
CA GLY A 157 -6.63 7.68 -0.91
C GLY A 157 -6.38 8.60 -2.12
N THR A 158 -6.11 8.05 -3.30
CA THR A 158 -6.01 8.84 -4.54
C THR A 158 -7.38 9.17 -5.16
N TYR A 159 -8.47 8.72 -4.53
CA TYR A 159 -9.83 8.96 -5.01
C TYR A 159 -10.17 10.47 -5.04
N ASP A 160 -10.98 10.82 -6.03
CA ASP A 160 -11.56 12.14 -6.22
C ASP A 160 -13.05 11.98 -6.53
N ALA A 161 -13.90 12.47 -5.63
CA ALA A 161 -15.34 12.35 -5.74
C ALA A 161 -15.93 13.16 -6.90
N ALA A 162 -15.27 14.25 -7.31
CA ALA A 162 -15.76 15.12 -8.39
C ALA A 162 -15.55 14.47 -9.77
N THR A 163 -14.43 13.79 -9.96
CA THR A 163 -14.07 13.17 -11.25
C THR A 163 -14.32 11.66 -11.29
N GLY A 164 -14.51 11.02 -10.14
CA GLY A 164 -14.62 9.56 -10.03
C GLY A 164 -13.34 8.81 -10.37
N THR A 165 -12.18 9.50 -10.37
CA THR A 165 -10.88 8.93 -10.74
C THR A 165 -10.05 8.55 -9.51
N GLY A 166 -9.08 7.67 -9.69
CA GLY A 166 -8.23 7.15 -8.61
C GLY A 166 -8.95 6.16 -7.71
N GLY A 167 -8.42 5.97 -6.51
CA GLY A 167 -8.92 4.97 -5.56
C GLY A 167 -8.43 3.56 -5.88
N SER A 168 -8.91 2.58 -5.10
CA SER A 168 -8.38 1.20 -5.15
C SER A 168 -8.77 0.42 -6.41
N ASN A 169 -9.64 0.98 -7.26
CA ASN A 169 -9.98 0.39 -8.54
C ASN A 169 -8.93 0.79 -9.59
N GLY A 170 -8.02 -0.13 -9.89
CA GLY A 170 -6.96 0.04 -10.88
C GLY A 170 -5.62 -0.46 -10.41
N ALA A 171 -5.34 -0.33 -9.10
CA ALA A 171 -4.07 -0.70 -8.48
C ALA A 171 -2.84 -0.15 -9.24
N THR A 172 -2.94 1.11 -9.67
CA THR A 172 -1.96 1.79 -10.51
C THR A 172 -0.66 2.13 -9.78
N MET A 173 -0.67 2.15 -8.45
CA MET A 173 0.52 2.24 -7.59
C MET A 173 1.55 1.11 -7.81
N ARG A 174 1.28 0.09 -8.63
CA ARG A 174 2.29 -0.87 -9.10
C ARG A 174 3.20 -0.32 -10.19
N PHE A 175 2.81 0.74 -10.87
CA PHE A 175 3.56 1.33 -11.98
C PHE A 175 4.41 2.50 -11.53
N ALA A 176 5.57 2.69 -12.19
CA ALA A 176 6.57 3.69 -11.81
C ALA A 176 6.05 5.13 -11.60
N PRO A 177 5.11 5.67 -12.40
CA PRO A 177 4.62 7.02 -12.17
C PRO A 177 4.02 7.21 -10.77
N GLU A 178 3.11 6.32 -10.36
CA GLU A 178 2.41 6.43 -9.07
C GLU A 178 3.18 5.77 -7.92
N ALA A 179 3.93 4.70 -8.19
CA ALA A 179 4.81 4.06 -7.21
C ALA A 179 5.91 5.00 -6.70
N GLY A 180 6.38 5.91 -7.56
CA GLY A 180 7.44 6.87 -7.27
C GLY A 180 6.99 8.15 -6.57
N HIS A 181 5.68 8.36 -6.37
CA HIS A 181 5.20 9.52 -5.61
C HIS A 181 5.76 9.52 -4.19
N GLY A 182 6.16 10.68 -3.68
CA GLY A 182 6.82 10.79 -2.37
C GLY A 182 5.98 10.21 -1.22
N ALA A 183 4.65 10.39 -1.28
CA ALA A 183 3.73 9.82 -0.31
C ALA A 183 3.73 8.27 -0.27
N ASN A 184 4.12 7.60 -1.36
CA ASN A 184 4.13 6.15 -1.50
C ASN A 184 5.49 5.51 -1.14
N ALA A 185 6.46 6.30 -0.67
CA ALA A 185 7.75 5.79 -0.22
C ALA A 185 7.59 4.66 0.82
N GLY A 186 8.38 3.60 0.67
CA GLY A 186 8.35 2.42 1.53
C GLY A 186 7.25 1.40 1.22
N LEU A 187 6.23 1.73 0.41
CA LEU A 187 5.14 0.79 0.07
C LEU A 187 5.56 -0.32 -0.91
N GLN A 188 6.80 -0.31 -1.39
CA GLN A 188 7.35 -1.46 -2.12
C GLN A 188 7.39 -2.70 -1.23
N VAL A 189 7.75 -2.54 0.07
CA VAL A 189 7.83 -3.64 1.03
C VAL A 189 6.49 -4.38 1.13
N ALA A 190 5.38 -3.65 1.33
CA ALA A 190 4.06 -4.26 1.42
C ALA A 190 3.59 -4.88 0.09
N ARG A 191 3.99 -4.31 -1.06
CA ARG A 191 3.67 -4.87 -2.38
C ARG A 191 4.40 -6.20 -2.60
N ASP A 192 5.68 -6.25 -2.29
CA ASP A 192 6.51 -7.45 -2.41
C ASP A 192 6.06 -8.52 -1.41
N PHE A 193 5.69 -8.12 -0.20
CA PHE A 193 5.14 -9.01 0.83
C PHE A 193 3.88 -9.73 0.34
N LEU A 194 2.98 -9.07 -0.38
CA LEU A 194 1.73 -9.67 -0.87
C LEU A 194 1.89 -10.46 -2.18
N GLU A 195 3.05 -10.39 -2.83
CA GLU A 195 3.29 -11.05 -4.12
C GLU A 195 3.18 -12.59 -4.09
N PRO A 196 3.64 -13.31 -3.04
CA PRO A 196 3.41 -14.75 -2.90
C PRO A 196 1.92 -15.13 -2.92
N VAL A 197 1.06 -14.34 -2.26
CA VAL A 197 -0.41 -14.54 -2.27
C VAL A 197 -0.96 -14.29 -3.66
N LYS A 198 -0.48 -13.24 -4.35
CA LYS A 198 -0.87 -12.96 -5.74
C LYS A 198 -0.52 -14.12 -6.68
N LYS A 199 0.65 -14.73 -6.49
CA LYS A 199 1.09 -15.92 -7.25
C LYS A 199 0.23 -17.15 -6.96
N GLN A 200 -0.18 -17.34 -5.71
CA GLN A 200 -1.09 -18.43 -5.32
C GLN A 200 -2.50 -18.27 -5.90
N PHE A 201 -2.98 -17.03 -6.02
CA PHE A 201 -4.32 -16.72 -6.52
C PHE A 201 -4.25 -15.77 -7.74
N PRO A 202 -3.82 -16.26 -8.92
CA PRO A 202 -3.62 -15.40 -10.10
C PRO A 202 -4.91 -14.72 -10.60
N TRP A 203 -6.08 -15.23 -10.21
CA TRP A 203 -7.39 -14.69 -10.57
C TRP A 203 -7.78 -13.40 -9.83
N ILE A 204 -7.22 -13.12 -8.63
CA ILE A 204 -7.59 -11.92 -7.86
C ILE A 204 -6.92 -10.68 -8.47
N SER A 205 -7.61 -9.56 -8.58
CA SER A 205 -6.94 -8.30 -8.97
C SER A 205 -6.03 -7.81 -7.85
N TYR A 206 -4.99 -7.04 -8.18
CA TYR A 206 -4.18 -6.38 -7.14
C TYR A 206 -5.02 -5.42 -6.30
N GLY A 207 -6.00 -4.75 -6.92
CA GLY A 207 -6.92 -3.86 -6.19
C GLY A 207 -7.73 -4.59 -5.12
N ASP A 208 -8.29 -5.75 -5.46
CA ASP A 208 -8.99 -6.58 -4.47
C ASP A 208 -8.02 -7.17 -3.45
N LEU A 209 -6.83 -7.63 -3.87
CA LEU A 209 -5.82 -8.18 -2.95
C LEU A 209 -5.38 -7.16 -1.90
N TRP A 210 -4.98 -5.95 -2.30
CA TRP A 210 -4.47 -4.95 -1.36
C TRP A 210 -5.55 -4.48 -0.39
N THR A 211 -6.79 -4.30 -0.85
CA THR A 211 -7.87 -3.87 0.04
C THR A 211 -8.37 -4.99 0.95
N LEU A 212 -8.40 -6.24 0.47
CA LEU A 212 -8.70 -7.40 1.32
C LEU A 212 -7.60 -7.58 2.36
N ALA A 213 -6.34 -7.47 1.97
CA ALA A 213 -5.21 -7.57 2.88
C ALA A 213 -5.23 -6.48 3.95
N GLY A 214 -5.63 -5.24 3.63
CA GLY A 214 -5.85 -4.20 4.62
C GLY A 214 -6.95 -4.54 5.63
N VAL A 215 -8.04 -5.15 5.18
CA VAL A 215 -9.11 -5.65 6.07
C VAL A 215 -8.61 -6.79 6.95
N THR A 216 -7.90 -7.76 6.37
CA THR A 216 -7.26 -8.85 7.10
C THR A 216 -6.32 -8.31 8.17
N ALA A 217 -5.44 -7.36 7.84
CA ALA A 217 -4.51 -6.77 8.79
C ALA A 217 -5.22 -6.15 10.00
N VAL A 218 -6.31 -5.39 9.79
CA VAL A 218 -7.09 -4.82 10.92
C VAL A 218 -7.66 -5.93 11.79
N GLN A 219 -8.24 -6.97 11.20
CA GLN A 219 -8.88 -8.05 11.95
C GLN A 219 -7.88 -8.95 12.70
N GLU A 220 -6.73 -9.27 12.10
CA GLU A 220 -5.66 -10.05 12.74
C GLU A 220 -4.98 -9.27 13.87
N MET A 221 -4.95 -7.93 13.79
CA MET A 221 -4.55 -7.04 14.89
C MET A 221 -5.68 -6.82 15.93
N GLN A 222 -6.65 -7.74 16.00
CA GLN A 222 -7.78 -7.71 16.94
C GLN A 222 -8.72 -6.50 16.78
N GLY A 223 -8.71 -5.87 15.61
CA GLY A 223 -9.65 -4.82 15.23
C GLY A 223 -11.06 -5.34 14.94
N PRO A 224 -11.99 -4.44 14.61
CA PRO A 224 -13.36 -4.82 14.31
C PRO A 224 -13.47 -5.59 13.00
N THR A 225 -14.54 -6.38 12.85
CA THR A 225 -14.89 -6.98 11.57
C THR A 225 -15.32 -5.91 10.59
N ILE A 226 -14.67 -5.86 9.41
CA ILE A 226 -14.95 -4.85 8.39
C ILE A 226 -15.69 -5.51 7.22
N PRO A 227 -16.89 -5.02 6.84
CA PRO A 227 -17.56 -5.53 5.66
C PRO A 227 -16.74 -5.17 4.40
N TRP A 228 -16.31 -6.19 3.67
CA TRP A 228 -15.55 -6.04 2.43
C TRP A 228 -16.30 -6.62 1.23
N ARG A 229 -16.09 -6.03 0.06
CA ARG A 229 -16.69 -6.47 -1.20
C ARG A 229 -15.63 -6.55 -2.31
N PRO A 230 -15.66 -7.61 -3.13
CA PRO A 230 -14.80 -7.73 -4.31
C PRO A 230 -15.34 -6.92 -5.49
N GLY A 231 -14.55 -6.85 -6.56
CA GLY A 231 -14.97 -6.33 -7.87
C GLY A 231 -14.04 -5.27 -8.45
N ARG A 232 -12.91 -4.97 -7.79
CA ARG A 232 -11.92 -4.05 -8.34
C ARG A 232 -11.22 -4.70 -9.52
N GLN A 233 -10.93 -3.90 -10.53
CA GLN A 233 -10.25 -4.32 -11.74
C GLN A 233 -8.90 -3.64 -11.84
N ASP A 234 -7.92 -4.41 -12.29
CA ASP A 234 -6.59 -3.89 -12.58
C ASP A 234 -6.62 -3.06 -13.87
N ARG A 235 -5.98 -1.89 -13.84
CA ARG A 235 -5.84 -0.97 -14.97
C ARG A 235 -4.39 -0.86 -15.42
N ASP A 236 -4.16 -0.31 -16.59
CA ASP A 236 -2.82 -0.04 -17.11
C ASP A 236 -2.27 1.31 -16.60
N ILE A 237 -1.04 1.61 -16.99
CA ILE A 237 -0.31 2.82 -16.59
C ILE A 237 -1.02 4.13 -16.96
N SER A 238 -1.92 4.12 -17.95
CA SER A 238 -2.67 5.32 -18.34
C SER A 238 -3.64 5.84 -17.26
N TYR A 239 -3.99 5.00 -16.28
CA TYR A 239 -4.86 5.36 -15.16
C TYR A 239 -4.10 5.87 -13.93
N CYS A 240 -2.77 5.94 -13.98
CA CYS A 240 -1.97 6.48 -12.88
C CYS A 240 -2.44 7.89 -12.53
N THR A 241 -2.66 8.11 -11.23
CA THR A 241 -3.11 9.42 -10.75
C THR A 241 -1.95 10.42 -10.75
N PRO A 242 -2.22 11.73 -10.83
CA PRO A 242 -1.18 12.74 -10.61
C PRO A 242 -0.74 12.75 -9.13
N ASP A 243 0.49 13.20 -8.88
CA ASP A 243 1.00 13.37 -7.51
C ASP A 243 0.20 14.45 -6.74
N GLY A 244 0.31 14.44 -5.41
CA GLY A 244 -0.35 15.41 -4.52
C GLY A 244 -1.80 15.09 -4.17
N ARG A 245 -2.31 13.92 -4.56
CA ARG A 245 -3.66 13.48 -4.14
C ARG A 245 -3.72 12.97 -2.70
N LEU A 246 -2.58 12.59 -2.12
CA LEU A 246 -2.50 12.10 -0.74
C LEU A 246 -2.11 13.24 0.23
N PRO A 247 -2.47 13.12 1.53
CA PRO A 247 -2.06 14.10 2.54
C PRO A 247 -0.55 14.27 2.62
N ASP A 248 -0.11 15.52 2.79
CA ASP A 248 1.30 15.89 2.95
C ASP A 248 1.54 16.25 4.42
N ALA A 249 2.46 15.52 5.06
CA ALA A 249 2.77 15.65 6.48
C ALA A 249 3.40 17.01 6.84
N THR A 250 3.93 17.75 5.87
CA THR A 250 4.54 19.08 6.10
C THR A 250 3.51 20.20 6.15
N GLN A 251 2.24 19.90 5.83
CA GLN A 251 1.16 20.89 5.77
C GLN A 251 0.24 20.84 6.99
N GLY A 252 -0.53 21.91 7.18
CA GLY A 252 -1.45 22.05 8.31
C GLY A 252 -2.84 21.45 8.07
N GLN A 253 -3.72 21.61 9.07
CA GLN A 253 -5.09 21.07 9.10
C GLN A 253 -5.98 21.48 7.91
N ASN A 254 -5.73 22.64 7.29
CA ASN A 254 -6.51 23.09 6.13
C ASN A 254 -6.25 22.20 4.91
N HIS A 255 -5.01 21.74 4.74
CA HIS A 255 -4.63 20.79 3.68
C HIS A 255 -5.34 19.45 3.89
N ILE A 256 -5.33 18.93 5.12
CA ILE A 256 -5.99 17.66 5.45
C ILE A 256 -7.48 17.72 5.12
N ARG A 257 -8.18 18.79 5.54
CA ARG A 257 -9.59 18.98 5.19
C ARG A 257 -9.82 19.07 3.69
N ALA A 258 -8.96 19.76 2.94
CA ALA A 258 -9.08 19.85 1.49
C ALA A 258 -8.92 18.49 0.80
N ILE A 259 -7.94 17.70 1.23
CA ILE A 259 -7.66 16.37 0.68
C ILE A 259 -8.78 15.38 0.99
N PHE A 260 -9.21 15.27 2.26
CA PHE A 260 -10.30 14.37 2.65
C PHE A 260 -11.65 14.84 2.10
N GLY A 261 -11.89 16.15 2.07
CA GLY A 261 -13.09 16.74 1.47
C GLY A 261 -13.22 16.43 -0.02
N ARG A 262 -12.10 16.43 -0.78
CA ARG A 262 -12.08 15.98 -2.18
C ARG A 262 -12.50 14.51 -2.33
N MET A 263 -12.16 13.66 -1.36
CA MET A 263 -12.58 12.25 -1.35
C MET A 263 -14.06 12.07 -0.95
N GLY A 264 -14.73 13.13 -0.50
CA GLY A 264 -16.11 13.10 -0.04
C GLY A 264 -16.29 12.86 1.46
N PHE A 265 -15.21 12.91 2.25
CA PHE A 265 -15.29 12.73 3.70
C PHE A 265 -15.64 14.03 4.42
N ASN A 266 -16.43 13.91 5.48
CA ASN A 266 -16.65 14.98 6.45
C ASN A 266 -15.57 14.98 7.56
N ASP A 267 -15.57 16.02 8.42
CA ASP A 267 -14.58 16.18 9.49
C ASP A 267 -14.58 15.00 10.48
N GLN A 268 -15.74 14.41 10.79
CA GLN A 268 -15.83 13.26 11.69
C GLN A 268 -15.19 12.01 11.08
N GLU A 269 -15.47 11.74 9.81
CA GLU A 269 -14.91 10.59 9.07
C GLU A 269 -13.40 10.74 8.87
N MET A 270 -12.94 11.96 8.56
CA MET A 270 -11.52 12.28 8.46
C MET A 270 -10.79 12.01 9.78
N VAL A 271 -11.34 12.44 10.92
CA VAL A 271 -10.76 12.18 12.25
C VAL A 271 -10.79 10.70 12.58
N ALA A 272 -11.89 10.00 12.28
CA ALA A 272 -11.99 8.56 12.49
C ALA A 272 -10.93 7.79 11.68
N LEU A 273 -10.73 8.13 10.40
CA LEU A 273 -9.70 7.52 9.55
C LEU A 273 -8.29 7.84 10.01
N SER A 274 -8.05 9.06 10.53
CA SER A 274 -6.75 9.44 11.10
C SER A 274 -6.38 8.61 12.34
N GLY A 275 -7.34 7.94 12.98
CA GLY A 275 -7.11 7.00 14.07
C GLY A 275 -6.25 5.79 13.68
N ALA A 276 -6.12 5.48 12.39
CA ALA A 276 -5.22 4.43 11.91
C ALA A 276 -3.74 4.68 12.28
N HIS A 277 -3.36 5.93 12.58
CA HIS A 277 -2.02 6.26 13.09
C HIS A 277 -1.73 5.72 14.49
N ALA A 278 -2.69 5.07 15.15
CA ALA A 278 -2.44 4.27 16.34
C ALA A 278 -1.69 2.96 16.04
N LEU A 279 -1.55 2.59 14.76
CA LEU A 279 -0.92 1.36 14.31
C LEU A 279 0.43 1.64 13.62
N GLY A 280 1.44 0.86 13.98
CA GLY A 280 2.78 0.94 13.41
C GLY A 280 3.51 2.25 13.72
N MET A 281 4.53 2.55 12.92
CA MET A 281 5.43 3.66 13.13
C MET A 281 5.88 4.30 11.81
N HIS A 282 6.37 5.54 11.90
CA HIS A 282 6.93 6.25 10.77
C HIS A 282 8.45 6.17 10.80
N PHE A 283 9.06 5.83 9.67
CA PHE A 283 10.49 6.02 9.49
C PHE A 283 10.81 7.41 8.98
N PRO A 284 11.43 8.28 9.80
CA PRO A 284 12.23 9.33 9.21
C PRO A 284 13.35 8.63 8.44
N CYS A 285 13.50 8.95 7.15
CA CYS A 285 14.59 8.44 6.33
C CYS A 285 15.92 8.59 7.10
N PRO A 286 16.59 7.50 7.54
CA PRO A 286 18.00 7.58 7.82
C PRO A 286 18.72 7.56 6.47
N ASP A 287 19.83 8.27 6.35
CA ASP A 287 20.73 8.12 5.20
C ASP A 287 20.79 6.64 4.77
N TRP A 288 20.62 6.40 3.47
CA TRP A 288 20.56 5.10 2.77
C TRP A 288 21.77 4.15 3.01
N LEU A 289 22.63 4.44 3.99
CA LEU A 289 23.86 3.74 4.34
C LEU A 289 23.71 2.68 5.44
N LEU A 290 22.58 2.58 6.14
CA LEU A 290 22.47 1.67 7.29
C LEU A 290 21.51 0.48 7.14
N MET A 291 20.80 0.33 6.01
CA MET A 291 19.93 -0.85 5.78
C MET A 291 20.63 -2.06 5.14
N HIS A 292 21.95 -2.02 4.93
CA HIS A 292 22.72 -3.18 4.46
C HIS A 292 23.42 -3.97 5.57
N GLN A 293 23.06 -3.74 6.85
CA GLN A 293 23.54 -4.55 7.97
C GLN A 293 22.42 -4.80 8.98
N CYS A 294 21.45 -5.64 8.61
CA CYS A 294 20.71 -6.54 9.49
C CYS A 294 20.30 -7.75 8.65
#